data_AF-A0A2V8CVQ3-F1
#
_entry.id   AF-A0A2V8CVQ3-F1
#
_cell.length_a   1.000
_cell.length_b   1.000
_cell.length_c   1.000
_cell.angle_alpha   90.00
_cell.angle_beta   90.00
_cell.angle_gamma   90.00
#
_symmetry.space_group_name_H-M   'P 1'
#
loop_
_entity.id
_entity.type
_entity.pdbx_description
1 polymer ?
#
loop_
_entity_poly.entity_id
_entity_poly.type
_entity_poly.pdbx_seq_one_letter_code
_entity_poly.pdbx_strand_id
1 'polypeptide(L)'
;MLRDCAEDRVMSLVRLLGFTTLACGCVVGRYRDVGTSREVVYVEEKGQSCGSHGHRRNHTITAERLAVAPPAGVVTLTSNPS
;
A
#
# COMPACT_ATOMS: atom_id res chain seq x y z
N MET A 1 38.60 12.84 -13.22
CA MET A 1 37.44 12.51 -14.08
C MET A 1 37.04 11.03 -13.98
N LEU A 2 37.26 10.38 -12.83
CA LEU A 2 36.61 9.09 -12.58
C LEU A 2 35.18 9.42 -12.20
N ARG A 3 34.30 9.29 -13.20
CA ARG A 3 32.86 9.20 -13.00
C ARG A 3 32.68 7.96 -12.13
N ASP A 4 32.41 8.18 -10.85
CA ASP A 4 31.77 7.19 -10.02
C ASP A 4 30.55 6.68 -10.79
N CYS A 5 30.72 5.53 -11.45
CA CYS A 5 29.68 4.53 -11.57
C CYS A 5 29.36 4.03 -10.15
N ALA A 6 28.98 4.94 -9.24
CA ALA A 6 28.01 4.65 -8.20
C ALA A 6 26.67 4.44 -8.93
N GLU A 7 26.63 3.41 -9.77
CA GLU A 7 25.48 2.55 -9.94
C GLU A 7 25.24 1.82 -8.62
N ASP A 8 25.17 2.58 -7.52
CA ASP A 8 24.27 2.29 -6.43
C ASP A 8 22.89 2.41 -7.09
N ARG A 9 22.47 1.33 -7.77
CA ARG A 9 21.05 0.99 -7.77
C ARG A 9 20.74 0.92 -6.30
N VAL A 10 20.34 2.05 -5.73
CA VAL A 10 19.97 2.20 -4.33
C VAL A 10 18.87 1.18 -4.11
N MET A 11 19.27 -0.01 -3.66
CA MET A 11 18.34 -1.07 -3.32
C MET A 11 17.68 -0.55 -2.06
N SER A 12 16.56 0.13 -2.24
CA SER A 12 15.79 0.66 -1.13
C SER A 12 15.31 -0.53 -0.30
N LEU A 13 15.78 -0.62 0.93
CA LEU A 13 15.26 -1.57 1.90
C LEU A 13 13.83 -1.13 2.22
N VAL A 14 12.87 -1.92 1.76
CA VAL A 14 11.46 -1.67 2.00
C VAL A 14 10.89 -2.64 3.01
N ARG A 15 10.05 -2.13 3.91
CA ARG A 15 9.24 -2.93 4.84
C ARG A 15 7.81 -3.00 4.33
N LEU A 16 7.30 -4.21 4.16
CA LEU A 16 5.88 -4.44 3.93
C LEU A 16 5.10 -4.07 5.20
N LEU A 17 4.15 -3.13 5.07
CA LEU A 17 3.26 -2.69 6.14
C LEU A 17 1.95 -3.47 6.16
N GLY A 18 1.50 -3.97 5.01
CA GLY A 18 0.29 -4.76 4.89
C GLY A 18 -0.22 -4.85 3.46
N PHE A 19 -1.28 -5.63 3.27
CA PHE A 19 -1.99 -5.78 2.01
C PHE A 19 -3.47 -5.50 2.21
N THR A 20 -4.15 -5.02 1.18
CA THR A 20 -5.62 -4.89 1.18
C THR A 20 -6.17 -5.15 -0.22
N THR A 21 -7.40 -5.62 -0.28
CA THR A 21 -8.12 -5.80 -1.54
C THR A 21 -9.04 -4.62 -1.77
N LEU A 22 -8.94 -3.98 -2.93
CA LEU A 22 -9.85 -2.92 -3.37
C LEU A 22 -11.21 -3.49 -3.77
N ALA A 23 -12.26 -2.66 -3.75
CA ALA A 23 -13.61 -3.07 -4.17
C ALA A 23 -13.69 -3.61 -5.61
N CYS A 24 -12.75 -3.21 -6.48
CA CYS A 24 -12.63 -3.74 -7.84
C CYS A 24 -11.91 -5.10 -7.94
N GLY A 25 -11.54 -5.71 -6.81
CA GLY A 25 -10.83 -6.99 -6.74
C GLY A 25 -9.32 -6.90 -6.95
N CYS A 26 -8.73 -5.71 -7.00
CA CYS A 26 -7.27 -5.57 -7.07
C CYS A 26 -6.64 -5.71 -5.68
N VAL A 27 -5.55 -6.45 -5.58
CA VAL A 27 -4.76 -6.55 -4.35
C VAL A 27 -3.69 -5.47 -4.38
N VAL A 28 -3.57 -4.70 -3.31
CA VAL A 28 -2.54 -3.68 -3.15
C VAL A 28 -1.68 -3.94 -1.92
N GLY A 29 -0.37 -3.71 -2.06
CA GLY A 29 0.63 -3.81 -1.00
C GLY A 29 1.08 -2.43 -0.56
N ARG A 30 1.18 -2.21 0.75
CA ARG A 30 1.71 -0.98 1.37
C ARG A 30 3.14 -1.22 1.81
N TYR A 31 4.06 -0.38 1.34
CA TYR A 31 5.49 -0.47 1.62
C TYR A 31 5.99 0.82 2.22
N ARG A 32 6.97 0.70 3.12
CA ARG A 32 7.71 1.83 3.65
C ARG A 32 9.19 1.66 3.33
N ASP A 33 9.77 2.65 2.66
CA ASP A 33 11.21 2.77 2.53
C ASP A 33 11.80 3.08 3.90
N VAL A 34 12.73 2.24 4.36
CA VAL A 34 13.37 2.38 5.69
C VAL A 34 14.35 3.55 5.73
N GLY A 35 15.02 3.84 4.61
CA GLY A 35 16.00 4.91 4.51
C GLY A 35 15.38 6.30 4.38
N THR A 36 14.25 6.41 3.68
CA THR A 36 13.56 7.70 3.43
C THR A 36 12.27 7.88 4.24
N SER A 37 11.83 6.86 4.98
CA SER A 37 10.51 6.81 5.66
C SER A 37 9.31 7.03 4.73
N ARG A 38 9.50 7.01 3.42
CA ARG A 38 8.45 7.24 2.42
C ARG A 38 7.54 6.01 2.32
N GLU A 39 6.23 6.23 2.38
CA GLU A 39 5.25 5.18 2.10
C GLU A 39 4.87 5.16 0.61
N VAL A 40 4.76 3.96 0.07
CA VAL A 40 4.35 3.71 -1.31
C VAL A 40 3.37 2.53 -1.34
N VAL A 41 2.30 2.67 -2.12
CA VAL A 41 1.29 1.63 -2.29
C VAL A 41 1.35 1.13 -3.73
N TYR A 42 1.47 -0.17 -3.94
CA TYR A 42 1.50 -0.79 -5.26
C TYR A 42 0.32 -1.73 -5.47
N VAL A 43 -0.10 -1.90 -6.71
CA VAL A 43 -0.97 -3.03 -7.09
C VAL A 43 -0.13 -4.29 -7.23
N GLU A 44 -0.35 -5.26 -6.35
CA GLU A 44 0.24 -6.60 -6.42
C GLU A 44 -0.46 -7.44 -7.49
N GLU A 45 -1.79 -7.36 -7.53
CA GLU A 45 -2.63 -8.14 -8.43
C GLU A 45 -3.78 -7.29 -9.00
N LYS A 46 -3.99 -7.39 -10.32
CA LYS A 46 -5.13 -6.76 -10.99
C LYS A 46 -6.33 -7.71 -10.94
N GLY A 47 -7.43 -7.27 -10.35
CA GLY A 47 -8.68 -8.02 -10.36
C GLY A 47 -9.20 -8.22 -11.77
N GLN A 48 -9.81 -9.38 -12.03
CA GLN A 48 -10.29 -9.79 -13.36
C GLN A 48 -11.32 -8.82 -13.95
N SER A 49 -12.17 -8.23 -13.11
CA SER A 49 -13.20 -7.26 -13.51
C SER A 49 -12.74 -5.80 -13.44
N CYS A 50 -11.48 -5.53 -13.07
CA CYS A 50 -11.01 -4.16 -12.85
C CYS A 50 -10.66 -3.45 -14.17
N GLY A 51 -11.57 -2.61 -14.67
CA GLY A 51 -11.36 -1.75 -15.84
C GLY A 51 -10.50 -0.49 -15.61
N SER A 52 -10.12 -0.18 -14.36
CA SER A 52 -9.27 1.00 -14.09
C SER A 52 -7.88 0.85 -14.70
N HIS A 53 -7.49 1.82 -15.55
CA HIS A 53 -6.15 1.91 -16.12
C HIS A 53 -5.07 2.18 -15.07
N GLY A 54 -5.43 2.87 -13.98
CA GLY A 54 -4.51 3.15 -12.86
C GLY A 54 -4.19 1.93 -11.99
N HIS A 55 -4.98 0.85 -12.08
CA HIS A 55 -4.73 -0.38 -11.34
C HIS A 55 -4.01 -1.41 -12.21
N ARG A 56 -2.80 -1.08 -12.67
CA ARG A 56 -1.90 -2.02 -13.35
C ARG A 56 -0.96 -2.64 -12.31
N ARG A 57 -0.65 -3.93 -12.45
CA ARG A 57 0.34 -4.60 -11.59
C ARG A 57 1.67 -3.83 -11.56
N ASN A 58 2.26 -3.71 -10.38
CA ASN A 58 3.47 -2.94 -10.07
C ASN A 58 3.33 -1.42 -10.29
N HIS A 59 2.11 -0.90 -10.46
CA HIS A 59 1.88 0.54 -10.55
C HIS A 59 1.62 1.11 -9.16
N THR A 60 2.21 2.28 -8.86
CA THR A 60 1.95 3.00 -7.62
C THR A 60 0.55 3.61 -7.65
N ILE A 61 -0.22 3.43 -6.58
CA ILE A 61 -1.47 4.16 -6.36
C ILE A 61 -1.17 5.30 -5.40
N THR A 62 -1.50 6.53 -5.79
CA THR A 62 -1.39 7.70 -4.91
C THR A 62 -2.29 7.52 -3.70
N ALA A 63 -1.71 7.69 -2.51
CA ALA A 63 -2.37 7.46 -1.22
C ALA A 63 -3.64 8.30 -1.00
N GLU A 64 -3.83 9.37 -1.78
CA GLU A 64 -5.01 10.25 -1.72
C GLU A 64 -6.33 9.55 -2.10
N ARG A 65 -6.29 8.37 -2.75
CA ARG A 65 -7.49 7.54 -2.96
C ARG A 65 -7.65 6.40 -1.96
N LEU A 66 -6.67 6.18 -1.09
CA LEU A 66 -6.72 5.19 -0.02
C LEU A 66 -7.15 5.86 1.31
N ALA A 67 -8.17 6.70 1.26
CA ALA A 67 -9.00 6.92 2.45
C ALA A 67 -9.75 5.62 2.73
N VAL A 68 -9.02 4.63 3.25
CA VAL A 68 -9.56 3.49 3.97
C VAL A 68 -10.41 4.12 5.06
N ALA A 69 -11.73 4.03 4.88
CA ALA A 69 -12.64 4.24 5.99
C ALA A 69 -12.14 3.34 7.13
N PRO A 70 -11.90 3.88 8.34
CA PRO A 70 -11.58 3.05 9.48
C PRO A 70 -12.68 1.98 9.60
N PRO A 71 -12.36 0.74 10.02
CA PRO A 71 -13.40 -0.24 10.27
C PRO A 71 -14.39 0.37 11.27
N ALA A 72 -15.59 0.67 10.78
CA ALA A 72 -16.67 1.16 11.60
C ALA A 72 -17.05 0.06 12.60
N GLY A 73 -16.90 0.35 13.89
CA GLY A 73 -17.50 -0.44 14.95
C GLY A 73 -16.53 -0.96 16.00
N VAL A 74 -15.99 -0.07 16.83
CA VAL A 74 -15.73 -0.46 18.23
C VAL A 74 -17.08 -0.37 18.94
N VAL A 75 -17.79 -1.49 19.07
CA VAL A 75 -18.97 -1.56 19.94
C VAL A 75 -18.49 -1.96 21.32
N THR A 76 -18.30 -0.98 22.21
CA THR A 76 -18.10 -1.22 23.63
C THR A 76 -19.45 -1.56 24.26
N LEU A 77 -19.79 -2.85 24.34
CA LEU A 77 -20.85 -3.33 25.23
C LEU A 77 -20.26 -3.44 26.63
N THR A 78 -20.51 -2.45 27.49
CA THR A 78 -20.37 -2.65 28.94
C THR A 78 -21.67 -3.26 29.45
N SER A 79 -21.62 -4.53 29.83
CA SER A 79 -22.72 -5.17 30.56
C SER A 79 -22.67 -4.71 32.01
N ASN A 80 -23.76 -4.13 32.49
CA ASN A 80 -23.96 -3.80 33.91
C ASN A 80 -24.77 -4.94 34.55
N PRO A 81 -24.27 -5.66 35.56
CA PRO A 81 -25.09 -6.58 36.34
C PRO A 81 -25.83 -5.82 37.45
N SER A 82 -27.13 -6.03 37.55
CA SER A 82 -27.94 -5.69 38.74
C SER A 82 -27.92 -6.84 39.74
#